data_AF-A0A956TPC1-F1
#
_entry.id   AF-A0A956TPC1-F1
#
_cell.length_a   1.000
_cell.length_b   1.000
_cell.length_c   1.000
_cell.angle_alpha   90.00
_cell.angle_beta   90.00
_cell.angle_gamma   90.00
#
_symmetry.space_group_name_H-M   'P 1'
#
loop_
_entity.id
_entity.type
_entity.pdbx_description
1 polymer ?
#
loop_
_entity_poly.entity_id
_entity_poly.type
_entity_poly.pdbx_seq_one_letter_code
_entity_poly.pdbx_strand_id
1 'polypeptide(L)'
;MDFTPELALTVLKGYVLTVIFETAVLLLGLSRQHSIKRRLIAGVWLSAASYPFVIFLFPRLINPIEMETVYRVVSETFAPLFECFLFWLVYYRLKEAPNDGLLRDMSTIVIANLFSY
;
A
#
# COMPACT_ATOMS: atom_id res chain seq x y z
N MET A 1 -10.59 7.11 -20.31
CA MET A 1 -11.50 6.72 -19.22
C MET A 1 -12.15 7.99 -18.73
N ASP A 2 -13.40 8.24 -19.10
CA ASP A 2 -14.16 9.34 -18.52
C ASP A 2 -14.59 8.93 -17.12
N PHE A 3 -14.12 9.64 -16.10
CA PHE A 3 -14.49 9.39 -14.71
C PHE A 3 -15.92 9.89 -14.48
N THR A 4 -16.90 8.98 -14.50
CA THR A 4 -18.24 9.30 -14.03
C THR A 4 -18.22 9.47 -12.50
N PRO A 5 -19.07 10.32 -11.93
CA PRO A 5 -19.12 10.54 -10.48
C PRO A 5 -19.42 9.25 -9.69
N GLU A 6 -20.20 8.34 -10.27
CA GLU A 6 -20.50 7.03 -9.67
C GLU A 6 -19.28 6.10 -9.61
N LEU A 7 -18.46 6.10 -10.68
CA LEU A 7 -17.21 5.37 -10.71
C LEU A 7 -16.21 5.93 -9.69
N ALA A 8 -16.09 7.27 -9.62
CA ALA A 8 -15.23 7.92 -8.65
C ALA A 8 -15.61 7.57 -7.19
N LEU A 9 -16.91 7.53 -6.88
CA LEU A 9 -17.38 7.13 -5.56
C LEU A 9 -17.08 5.65 -5.25
N THR A 10 -17.17 4.79 -6.26
CA THR A 10 -16.85 3.35 -6.12
C THR A 10 -15.37 3.14 -5.84
N VAL A 11 -14.49 3.80 -6.61
CA VAL A 11 -13.05 3.77 -6.38
C VAL A 11 -12.70 4.33 -5.00
N LEU A 12 -13.32 5.43 -4.59
CA LEU A 12 -13.07 6.04 -3.28
C LEU A 12 -13.48 5.10 -2.13
N LYS A 13 -14.64 4.44 -2.23
CA LYS A 13 -15.09 3.46 -1.22
C LYS A 13 -14.13 2.28 -1.11
N GLY A 14 -13.71 1.73 -2.26
CA GLY A 14 -12.72 0.65 -2.30
C GLY A 14 -11.41 1.09 -1.63
N TYR A 15 -10.89 2.25 -2.02
CA TYR A 15 -9.67 2.83 -1.44
C TYR A 15 -9.76 2.99 0.08
N VAL A 16 -10.85 3.57 0.60
CA VAL A 16 -11.02 3.75 2.05
C VAL A 16 -11.04 2.41 2.78
N LEU A 17 -11.74 1.41 2.22
CA LEU A 17 -11.81 0.09 2.82
C LEU A 17 -10.42 -0.58 2.87
N THR A 18 -9.68 -0.53 1.77
CA THR A 18 -8.30 -1.01 1.69
C THR A 18 -7.43 -0.34 2.75
N VAL A 19 -7.43 0.99 2.83
CA VAL A 19 -6.62 1.73 3.82
C VAL A 19 -6.95 1.32 5.25
N ILE A 20 -8.23 1.06 5.55
CA ILE A 20 -8.66 0.58 6.88
C ILE A 20 -8.04 -0.78 7.18
N PHE A 21 -8.13 -1.74 6.25
CA PHE A 21 -7.57 -3.08 6.44
C PHE A 21 -6.04 -3.05 6.57
N GLU A 22 -5.36 -2.33 5.68
CA GLU A 22 -3.90 -2.19 5.73
C GLU A 22 -3.45 -1.55 7.04
N THR A 23 -4.11 -0.47 7.46
CA THR A 23 -3.81 0.20 8.71
C THR A 23 -4.03 -0.73 9.91
N ALA A 24 -5.09 -1.53 9.91
CA ALA A 24 -5.33 -2.51 10.97
C ALA A 24 -4.22 -3.57 11.05
N VAL A 25 -3.78 -4.11 9.91
CA VAL A 25 -2.67 -5.06 9.85
C VAL A 25 -1.36 -4.42 10.32
N LEU A 26 -1.06 -3.20 9.89
CA LEU A 26 0.14 -2.47 10.30
C LEU A 26 0.13 -2.12 11.79
N LEU A 27 -1.03 -1.77 12.35
CA LEU A 27 -1.19 -1.51 13.78
C LEU A 27 -0.84 -2.73 14.63
N LEU A 28 -1.18 -3.93 14.17
CA LEU A 28 -0.94 -5.18 14.88
C LEU A 28 0.46 -5.76 14.60
N GLY A 29 0.91 -5.70 13.35
CA GLY A 29 2.10 -6.39 12.87
C GLY A 29 3.40 -5.62 13.05
N LEU A 30 3.40 -4.28 12.93
CA LEU A 30 4.62 -3.48 13.02
C LEU A 30 5.29 -3.65 14.39
N SER A 31 6.62 -3.68 14.34
CA SER A 31 7.49 -3.81 15.50
C SER A 31 7.27 -2.70 16.54
N ARG A 32 7.52 -3.01 17.81
CA ARG A 32 7.24 -2.13 18.97
C ARG A 32 7.99 -0.79 18.95
N GLN A 33 9.02 -0.67 18.11
CA GLN A 33 9.78 0.57 17.89
C GLN A 33 8.94 1.71 17.29
N HIS A 34 7.84 1.39 16.59
CA HIS A 34 6.96 2.39 15.99
C HIS A 34 5.81 2.72 16.94
N SER A 35 5.68 4.00 17.32
CA SER A 35 4.54 4.49 18.09
C SER A 35 3.23 4.35 17.31
N ILE A 36 2.10 4.23 18.01
CA ILE A 36 0.77 4.07 17.39
C ILE A 36 0.49 5.17 16.35
N LYS A 37 0.87 6.42 16.64
CA LYS A 37 0.74 7.54 15.68
C LYS A 37 1.50 7.28 14.37
N ARG A 38 2.73 6.73 14.45
CA ARG A 38 3.53 6.40 13.26
C ARG A 38 2.91 5.27 12.47
N ARG A 39 2.35 4.26 13.14
CA ARG A 39 1.68 3.12 12.50
C ARG A 39 0.44 3.58 11.71
N LEU A 40 -0.38 4.45 12.29
CA LEU A 40 -1.54 5.04 11.62
C LEU A 40 -1.16 5.88 10.41
N ILE A 41 -0.17 6.78 10.58
CA ILE A 41 0.31 7.64 9.49
C ILE A 41 0.93 6.78 8.39
N ALA A 42 1.69 5.74 8.74
CA ALA A 42 2.30 4.85 7.77
C ALA A 42 1.24 4.16 6.92
N GLY A 43 0.17 3.59 7.52
CA GLY A 43 -0.91 2.97 6.77
C GLY A 43 -1.52 3.92 5.74
N VAL A 44 -1.96 5.10 6.16
CA VAL A 44 -2.58 6.07 5.25
C VAL A 44 -1.60 6.59 4.19
N TRP A 45 -0.37 6.91 4.58
CA TRP A 45 0.61 7.54 3.71
C TRP A 45 1.19 6.57 2.66
N LEU A 46 1.42 5.32 3.03
CA LEU A 46 1.93 4.30 2.11
C LEU A 46 0.91 4.03 0.99
N SER A 47 -0.35 3.77 1.33
CA SER A 47 -1.41 3.56 0.33
C SER A 47 -1.62 4.82 -0.52
N ALA A 48 -1.57 6.01 0.08
CA ALA A 48 -1.67 7.26 -0.68
C ALA A 48 -0.54 7.45 -1.70
N ALA A 49 0.64 6.87 -1.45
CA ALA A 49 1.76 6.92 -2.37
C ALA A 49 1.72 5.82 -3.44
N SER A 50 1.24 4.61 -3.11
CA SER A 50 1.23 3.45 -4.02
C SER A 50 -0.01 3.42 -4.95
N TYR A 51 -1.20 3.72 -4.43
CA TYR A 51 -2.46 3.58 -5.17
C TYR A 51 -2.62 4.49 -6.39
N PRO A 52 -2.07 5.73 -6.43
CA PRO A 52 -2.11 6.53 -7.66
C PRO A 52 -1.44 5.84 -8.84
N PHE A 53 -0.40 5.04 -8.62
CA PHE A 53 0.23 4.25 -9.68
C PHE A 53 -0.71 3.16 -10.19
N VAL A 54 -1.35 2.42 -9.28
CA VAL A 54 -2.29 1.35 -9.63
C VAL A 54 -3.53 1.91 -10.32
N ILE A 55 -4.10 3.02 -9.86
CA ILE A 55 -5.36 3.58 -10.40
C ILE A 55 -5.15 4.39 -11.68
N PHE A 56 -4.05 5.16 -11.78
CA PHE A 56 -3.87 6.10 -12.89
C PHE A 56 -2.76 5.73 -13.86
N LEU A 57 -1.65 5.16 -13.39
CA LEU A 57 -0.51 4.87 -14.25
C LEU A 57 -0.67 3.52 -14.95
N PHE A 58 -0.92 2.44 -14.21
CA PHE A 58 -0.98 1.09 -14.78
C PHE A 58 -2.11 0.88 -15.79
N PRO A 59 -3.33 1.40 -15.61
CA PRO A 59 -4.39 1.26 -16.60
C PRO A 59 -4.08 1.94 -17.93
N ARG A 60 -3.11 2.87 -17.97
CA ARG A 60 -2.61 3.50 -19.20
C ARG A 60 -1.55 2.67 -19.91
N LEU A 61 -0.87 1.77 -19.20
CA LEU A 61 0.20 0.92 -19.73
C LEU A 61 -0.28 -0.50 -20.04
N ILE A 62 -1.24 -0.99 -19.23
CA ILE A 62 -1.78 -2.34 -19.27
C ILE A 62 -3.30 -2.20 -19.27
N ASN A 63 -3.97 -2.68 -20.32
CA ASN A 63 -5.43 -2.62 -20.38
C ASN A 63 -6.01 -3.57 -19.30
N PRO A 64 -6.70 -3.05 -18.27
CA PRO A 64 -7.17 -3.88 -17.16
C PRO A 64 -8.30 -4.84 -17.56
N ILE A 65 -8.98 -4.59 -18.68
CA ILE A 65 -10.08 -5.44 -19.17
C ILE A 65 -9.54 -6.59 -20.02
N GLU A 66 -8.61 -6.30 -20.94
CA GLU A 66 -8.05 -7.31 -21.83
C GLU A 66 -6.94 -8.13 -21.17
N MET A 67 -6.21 -7.53 -20.23
CA MET A 67 -5.03 -8.11 -19.58
C MET A 67 -5.21 -8.17 -18.06
N GLU A 68 -6.40 -8.56 -17.59
CA GLU A 68 -6.77 -8.60 -16.16
C GLU A 68 -5.71 -9.29 -15.30
N THR A 69 -5.28 -10.49 -15.68
CA THR A 69 -4.26 -11.25 -14.92
C THR A 69 -2.94 -10.51 -14.82
N VAL A 70 -2.48 -9.88 -15.92
CA VAL A 70 -1.22 -9.13 -15.94
C VAL A 70 -1.34 -7.89 -15.08
N TYR A 71 -2.44 -7.14 -15.23
CA TYR A 71 -2.72 -5.97 -14.42
C TYR A 71 -2.73 -6.32 -12.93
N ARG A 72 -3.44 -7.38 -12.55
CA ARG A 72 -3.56 -7.86 -11.17
C ARG A 72 -2.22 -8.29 -10.59
N VAL A 73 -1.45 -9.12 -11.29
CA VAL A 73 -0.13 -9.57 -10.82
C VAL A 73 0.83 -8.39 -10.66
N VAL A 74 0.82 -7.45 -11.61
CA VAL A 74 1.65 -6.24 -11.53
C VAL A 74 1.24 -5.37 -10.34
N SER A 75 -0.06 -5.16 -10.10
CA SER A 75 -0.54 -4.35 -8.97
C SER A 75 -0.24 -5.01 -7.62
N GLU A 76 -0.52 -6.32 -7.49
CA GLU A 76 -0.27 -7.11 -6.27
C GLU A 76 1.23 -7.25 -5.95
N THR A 77 2.11 -7.12 -6.95
CA THR A 77 3.56 -7.14 -6.75
C THR A 77 4.12 -5.74 -6.50
N PHE A 78 3.69 -4.76 -7.28
CA PHE A 78 4.22 -3.40 -7.22
C PHE A 78 3.89 -2.71 -5.90
N ALA A 79 2.62 -2.76 -5.45
CA ALA A 79 2.18 -2.06 -4.26
C ALA A 79 2.99 -2.47 -3.01
N PRO A 80 3.12 -3.76 -2.63
CA PRO A 80 3.91 -4.13 -1.47
C PRO A 80 5.40 -3.84 -1.63
N LEU A 81 5.98 -4.00 -2.83
CA LEU A 81 7.39 -3.68 -3.06
C LEU A 81 7.67 -2.18 -2.88
N PHE A 82 6.81 -1.33 -3.46
CA PHE A 82 6.94 0.11 -3.39
C PHE A 82 6.73 0.62 -1.96
N GLU A 83 5.75 0.07 -1.25
CA GLU A 83 5.50 0.43 0.15
C GLU A 83 6.61 -0.03 1.09
N CYS A 84 7.14 -1.25 0.89
CA CYS A 84 8.33 -1.72 1.61
C CYS A 84 9.52 -0.78 1.38
N PHE A 85 9.75 -0.38 0.13
CA PHE A 85 10.81 0.56 -0.23
C PHE A 85 10.64 1.92 0.46
N LEU A 86 9.45 2.51 0.38
CA LEU A 86 9.15 3.80 1.01
C LEU A 86 9.27 3.73 2.54
N PHE A 87 8.75 2.67 3.16
CA PHE A 87 8.85 2.48 4.60
C PHE A 87 10.30 2.32 5.05
N TRP A 88 11.08 1.50 4.35
CA TRP A 88 12.50 1.35 4.60
C TRP A 88 13.25 2.68 4.46
N LEU A 89 12.99 3.42 3.37
CA LEU A 89 13.63 4.71 3.11
C LEU A 89 13.35 5.69 4.25
N VAL A 90 12.09 5.86 4.64
CA VAL A 90 11.70 6.86 5.64
C VAL A 90 12.10 6.46 7.06
N TYR A 91 11.88 5.20 7.45
CA TYR A 91 12.02 4.80 8.85
C TYR A 91 13.39 4.22 9.19
N TYR A 92 14.06 3.53 8.26
CA TYR A 92 15.36 2.92 8.52
C TYR A 92 16.52 3.73 7.97
N ARG A 93 16.38 4.30 6.77
CA ARG A 93 17.46 5.09 6.18
C ARG A 93 17.47 6.53 6.68
N LEU A 94 16.34 7.24 6.60
CA LEU A 94 16.28 8.67 6.95
C LEU A 94 16.17 8.93 8.45
N LYS A 95 15.57 8.00 9.22
CA LYS A 95 15.40 8.13 10.67
C LYS A 95 16.37 7.28 11.49
N GLU A 96 17.32 6.61 10.84
CA GLU A 96 18.35 5.77 11.45
C GLU A 96 17.82 4.78 12.50
N ALA A 97 16.63 4.20 12.25
CA ALA A 97 16.06 3.22 13.19
C ALA A 97 16.90 1.93 13.24
N PRO A 98 16.97 1.26 14.40
CA PRO A 98 17.62 -0.05 14.52
C PRO A 98 17.01 -1.08 13.57
N ASN A 99 17.85 -1.91 12.94
CA ASN A 99 17.41 -2.92 11.97
C ASN A 99 16.71 -4.14 12.60
N ASP A 100 16.62 -4.22 13.93
CA ASP A 100 16.14 -5.40 14.68
C ASP A 100 14.68 -5.80 14.36
N GLY A 101 13.88 -4.86 13.83
CA GLY A 101 12.50 -5.09 13.39
C GLY A 101 12.29 -5.14 11.88
N LEU A 102 13.33 -4.97 11.05
CA LEU A 102 13.19 -4.69 9.62
C LEU A 102 12.43 -5.78 8.87
N LEU A 103 12.84 -7.04 9.02
CA LEU A 103 12.21 -8.14 8.31
C LEU A 103 10.72 -8.27 8.71
N ARG A 104 10.42 -8.13 10.00
CA ARG A 104 9.05 -8.18 10.51
C ARG A 104 8.20 -7.04 9.95
N ASP A 105 8.74 -5.82 9.89
CA ASP A 105 8.02 -4.66 9.37
C ASP A 105 7.74 -4.82 7.88
N MET A 106 8.73 -5.27 7.10
CA MET A 106 8.57 -5.58 5.67
C MET A 106 7.53 -6.68 5.44
N SER A 107 7.63 -7.81 6.16
CA SER A 107 6.64 -8.88 6.06
C SER A 107 5.23 -8.41 6.45
N THR A 108 5.11 -7.53 7.44
CA THR A 108 3.82 -6.95 7.83
C THR A 108 3.22 -6.11 6.71
N ILE A 109 4.03 -5.29 6.03
CA ILE A 109 3.58 -4.46 4.90
C ILE A 109 3.11 -5.33 3.73
N VAL A 110 3.86 -6.39 3.41
CA VAL A 110 3.46 -7.36 2.37
C VAL A 110 2.14 -8.03 2.73
N ILE A 111 1.99 -8.51 3.97
CA ILE A 111 0.73 -9.14 4.44
C ILE A 111 -0.42 -8.14 4.39
N ALA A 112 -0.19 -6.88 4.78
CA ALA A 112 -1.20 -5.83 4.75
C ALA A 112 -1.74 -5.61 3.34
N ASN A 113 -0.86 -5.50 2.34
CA ASN A 113 -1.24 -5.36 0.93
C ASN A 113 -1.97 -6.62 0.41
N LEU A 114 -1.46 -7.82 0.71
CA LEU A 114 -2.10 -9.06 0.24
C LEU A 114 -3.49 -9.27 0.85
N PHE A 115 -3.77 -8.72 2.03
CA PHE A 115 -5.09 -8.75 2.66
C PHE A 115 -6.06 -7.69 2.12
N SER A 116 -5.56 -6.64 1.46
CA SER A 116 -6.34 -5.47 1.07
C SER A 116 -6.79 -5.47 -0.40
N TYR A 117 -6.22 -6.37 -1.21
CA TYR A 117 -6.54 -6.61 -2.62
C TYR A 117 -7.75 -7.52 -2.84
#